data_AF-A0A6I6F9P8-F1
#
_entry.id   AF-A0A6I6F9P8-F1
#
_cell.length_a   1.000
_cell.length_b   1.000
_cell.length_c   1.000
_cell.angle_alpha   90.00
_cell.angle_beta   90.00
_cell.angle_gamma   90.00
#
_symmetry.space_group_name_H-M   'P 1'
#
loop_
_entity.id
_entity.type
_entity.pdbx_description
1 polymer ?
#
loop_
_entity_poly.entity_id
_entity_poly.type
_entity_poly.pdbx_seq_one_letter_code
_entity_poly.pdbx_strand_id
1 'polypeptide(L)'
;MDIKAAIKKIFHVGEDKIEKDNLENVKIYIKQELRKKGFENNQIEIDFSNVCTSEEVIKVAEQLGFNLEKGDKEGVWWLFR
;
A
#
# COMPACT_ATOMS: atom_id res chain seq x y z
N MET A 1 -2.22 12.00 22.48
CA MET A 1 -3.28 11.33 21.66
C MET A 1 -2.57 10.51 20.61
N ASP A 2 -2.39 9.23 20.92
CA ASP A 2 -1.55 8.31 20.18
C ASP A 2 -2.26 7.83 18.92
N ILE A 3 -1.81 8.32 17.76
CA ILE A 3 -2.24 7.86 16.43
C ILE A 3 -2.11 6.33 16.30
N LYS A 4 -1.13 5.71 16.99
CA LYS A 4 -0.97 4.25 17.06
C LYS A 4 -2.19 3.53 17.63
N ALA A 5 -2.90 4.13 18.59
CA ALA A 5 -4.10 3.52 19.19
C ALA A 5 -5.34 3.66 18.29
N ALA A 6 -5.43 4.76 17.52
CA ALA A 6 -6.51 4.96 16.56
C ALA A 6 -6.40 3.99 15.37
N ILE A 7 -5.18 3.76 14.89
CA ILE A 7 -4.89 2.78 13.85
C ILE A 7 -5.22 1.37 14.39
N LYS A 8 -4.71 0.97 15.56
CA LYS A 8 -4.97 -0.37 16.12
C LYS A 8 -6.46 -0.72 16.30
N LYS A 9 -7.34 0.27 16.51
CA LYS A 9 -8.79 0.07 16.67
C LYS A 9 -9.54 -0.18 15.36
N ILE A 10 -8.98 0.23 14.22
CA ILE A 10 -9.54 -0.06 12.89
C ILE A 10 -9.14 -1.48 12.43
N PHE A 11 -8.01 -2.00 12.93
CA PHE A 11 -7.33 -3.20 12.44
C PHE A 11 -7.74 -4.50 13.19
N HIS A 12 -8.87 -4.51 13.89
CA HIS A 12 -9.29 -5.66 14.69
C HIS A 12 -10.69 -6.16 14.31
N VAL A 13 -10.78 -6.89 13.18
CA VAL A 13 -11.83 -7.90 12.96
C VAL A 13 -11.26 -9.04 12.10
N GLY A 14 -11.13 -10.24 12.70
CA GLY A 14 -11.38 -11.52 12.03
C GLY A 14 -10.18 -12.43 11.72
N GLU A 15 -9.87 -13.34 12.65
CA GLU A 15 -8.82 -14.38 12.60
C GLU A 15 -9.04 -15.55 11.59
N ASP A 16 -9.73 -15.34 10.47
CA ASP A 16 -9.86 -16.38 9.41
C ASP A 16 -9.94 -15.78 7.97
N LYS A 17 -9.68 -14.48 7.81
CA LYS A 17 -9.84 -13.72 6.54
C LYS A 17 -8.61 -12.86 6.17
N ILE A 18 -7.45 -13.16 6.74
CA ILE A 18 -6.30 -12.24 6.79
C ILE A 18 -5.73 -11.90 5.39
N GLU A 19 -5.76 -12.83 4.43
CA GLU A 19 -5.21 -12.58 3.08
C GLU A 19 -6.05 -11.62 2.21
N LYS A 20 -7.39 -11.68 2.30
CA LYS A 20 -8.25 -10.82 1.47
C LYS A 20 -8.31 -9.39 1.98
N ASP A 21 -8.22 -9.21 3.29
CA ASP A 21 -8.28 -7.89 3.91
C ASP A 21 -7.00 -7.09 3.62
N ASN A 22 -5.84 -7.75 3.63
CA ASN A 22 -4.57 -7.08 3.34
C ASN A 22 -4.53 -6.45 1.94
N LEU A 23 -4.88 -7.18 0.88
CA LEU A 23 -4.84 -6.64 -0.50
C LEU A 23 -5.77 -5.42 -0.67
N GLU A 24 -6.95 -5.45 -0.04
CA GLU A 24 -7.87 -4.31 -0.05
C GLU A 24 -7.30 -3.13 0.73
N ASN A 25 -6.63 -3.38 1.86
CA ASN A 25 -5.92 -2.36 2.63
C ASN A 25 -4.76 -1.74 1.83
N VAL A 26 -3.96 -2.55 1.11
CA VAL A 26 -2.89 -2.04 0.21
C VAL A 26 -3.50 -1.15 -0.88
N LYS A 27 -4.62 -1.58 -1.47
CA LYS A 27 -5.32 -0.81 -2.50
C LYS A 27 -5.84 0.53 -1.98
N ILE A 28 -6.40 0.55 -0.77
CA ILE A 28 -6.83 1.78 -0.11
C ILE A 28 -5.60 2.66 0.19
N TYR A 29 -4.51 2.06 0.67
CA TYR A 29 -3.27 2.78 0.97
C TYR A 29 -2.68 3.46 -0.26
N ILE A 30 -2.53 2.73 -1.39
CA ILE A 30 -2.10 3.30 -2.67
C ILE A 30 -3.00 4.47 -3.08
N LYS A 31 -4.32 4.30 -3.03
CA LYS A 31 -5.27 5.38 -3.36
C LYS A 31 -5.12 6.60 -2.43
N GLN A 32 -4.85 6.38 -1.15
CA GLN A 32 -4.62 7.48 -0.20
C GLN A 32 -3.31 8.21 -0.50
N GLU A 33 -2.23 7.49 -0.77
CA GLU A 33 -0.95 8.08 -1.15
C GLU A 33 -1.05 8.84 -2.48
N LEU A 34 -1.75 8.27 -3.47
CA LEU A 34 -2.10 8.97 -4.71
C LEU A 34 -2.89 10.25 -4.47
N ARG A 35 -3.81 10.27 -3.50
CA ARG A 35 -4.58 11.48 -3.17
C ARG A 35 -3.76 12.51 -2.40
N LYS A 36 -2.78 12.07 -1.60
CA LYS A 36 -1.94 12.95 -0.77
C LYS A 36 -0.76 13.55 -1.55
N LYS A 37 0.02 12.71 -2.22
CA LYS A 37 1.19 13.14 -3.01
C LYS A 37 0.79 13.55 -4.43
N GLY A 38 -0.21 12.89 -5.02
CA GLY A 38 -0.45 12.98 -6.45
C GLY A 38 0.56 12.13 -7.24
N PHE A 39 0.35 12.05 -8.56
CA PHE A 39 1.38 11.56 -9.46
C PHE A 39 2.37 12.68 -9.74
N GLU A 40 3.64 12.45 -9.49
CA GLU A 40 4.71 13.35 -9.86
C GLU A 40 5.43 12.72 -11.06
N ASN A 41 5.38 13.34 -12.24
CA ASN A 41 5.90 12.75 -13.50
C ASN A 41 5.32 11.36 -13.85
N ASN A 42 4.00 11.18 -13.68
CA ASN A 42 3.29 9.91 -13.94
C ASN A 42 3.74 8.73 -13.06
N GLN A 43 4.52 9.00 -12.02
CA GLN A 43 4.98 8.04 -11.04
C GLN A 43 4.69 8.51 -9.60
N ILE A 44 4.66 7.58 -8.66
CA ILE A 44 4.56 7.87 -7.23
C ILE A 44 5.45 6.91 -6.46
N GLU A 45 6.25 7.46 -5.55
CA GLU A 45 7.04 6.68 -4.60
C GLU A 45 6.20 6.39 -3.34
N ILE A 46 6.01 5.11 -3.03
CA ILE A 46 5.26 4.66 -1.85
C ILE A 46 6.13 3.70 -1.03
N ASP A 47 6.17 3.93 0.27
CA ASP A 47 6.84 3.05 1.23
C ASP A 47 5.87 1.96 1.71
N PHE A 48 6.18 0.71 1.39
CA PHE A 48 5.37 -0.45 1.77
C PHE A 48 6.04 -1.29 2.87
N SER A 49 7.25 -0.94 3.32
CA SER A 49 8.10 -1.74 4.22
C SER A 49 7.43 -2.16 5.53
N ASN A 50 6.42 -1.41 6.00
CA ASN A 50 5.65 -1.71 7.20
C ASN A 50 4.16 -2.00 6.96
N VAL A 51 3.71 -2.01 5.71
CA VAL A 51 2.29 -2.11 5.36
C VAL A 51 1.95 -3.51 4.85
N CYS A 52 2.78 -4.06 3.98
CA CYS A 52 2.48 -5.30 3.27
C CYS A 52 3.73 -5.89 2.61
N THR A 53 3.64 -7.14 2.18
CA THR A 53 4.73 -7.83 1.49
C THR A 53 4.85 -7.38 0.03
N SER A 54 6.05 -7.51 -0.54
CA SER A 54 6.33 -7.19 -1.95
C SER A 54 5.37 -7.89 -2.92
N GLU A 55 4.99 -9.13 -2.63
CA GLU A 55 4.06 -9.91 -3.47
C GLU A 55 2.64 -9.33 -3.48
N GLU A 56 2.16 -8.83 -2.33
CA GLU A 56 0.84 -8.19 -2.24
C GLU A 56 0.81 -6.87 -3.01
N VAL A 57 1.89 -6.09 -2.91
CA VAL A 57 2.04 -4.84 -3.67
C VAL A 57 2.00 -5.12 -5.17
N ILE A 58 2.75 -6.12 -5.63
CA ILE A 58 2.77 -6.55 -7.04
C ILE A 58 1.38 -6.93 -7.53
N LYS A 59 0.70 -7.82 -6.80
CA LYS A 59 -0.66 -8.24 -7.16
C LYS A 59 -1.64 -7.07 -7.23
N VAL A 60 -1.58 -6.14 -6.27
CA VAL A 60 -2.51 -5.00 -6.24
C VAL A 60 -2.22 -3.99 -7.34
N ALA A 61 -0.95 -3.70 -7.63
CA ALA A 61 -0.61 -2.80 -8.73
C ALA A 61 -1.01 -3.39 -10.08
N GLU A 62 -0.75 -4.69 -10.32
CA GLU A 62 -1.22 -5.38 -11.53
C GLU A 62 -2.74 -5.31 -11.66
N GLN A 63 -3.49 -5.56 -10.58
CA GLN A 63 -4.96 -5.44 -10.57
C GLN A 63 -5.45 -4.01 -10.82
N LEU A 64 -4.68 -3.00 -10.41
CA LEU A 64 -4.99 -1.59 -10.66
C LEU A 64 -4.51 -1.11 -12.04
N GLY A 65 -3.71 -1.91 -12.75
CA GLY A 65 -3.11 -1.55 -14.04
C GLY A 65 -1.95 -0.57 -13.90
N PHE A 66 -1.23 -0.60 -12.78
CA PHE A 66 0.01 0.14 -12.57
C PHE A 66 1.22 -0.79 -12.69
N ASN A 67 2.30 -0.25 -13.24
CA ASN A 67 3.61 -0.87 -13.18
C ASN A 67 4.28 -0.53 -11.86
N LEU A 68 5.16 -1.43 -11.41
CA LEU A 68 5.93 -1.29 -10.19
C LEU A 68 7.41 -1.41 -10.48
N GLU A 69 8.18 -0.52 -9.88
CA GLU A 69 9.64 -0.59 -9.87
C GLU A 69 10.14 -0.49 -8.43
N LYS A 70 11.21 -1.24 -8.12
CA LYS A 70 11.83 -1.16 -6.79
C LYS A 70 12.49 0.20 -6.63
N GLY A 71 12.18 0.89 -5.54
CA GLY A 71 12.87 2.12 -5.20
C GLY A 71 14.26 1.88 -4.61
N ASP A 72 14.94 2.99 -4.32
CA ASP A 72 16.28 2.99 -3.72
C ASP A 72 16.34 2.34 -2.35
N LYS A 73 15.21 2.30 -1.62
CA LYS A 73 15.13 1.77 -0.26
C LYS A 73 14.39 0.45 -0.23
N GLU A 74 14.81 -0.41 0.70
CA GLU A 74 14.15 -1.70 0.92
C GLU A 74 12.68 -1.48 1.34
N GLY A 75 11.78 -2.04 0.53
CA GLY A 75 10.32 -1.95 0.67
C GLY A 75 9.69 -0.64 0.17
N VAL A 76 10.47 0.26 -0.44
CA VAL A 76 9.93 1.36 -1.25
C VAL A 76 9.70 0.91 -2.68
N TRP A 77 8.55 1.28 -3.24
CA TRP A 77 8.20 0.97 -4.62
C TRP A 77 7.67 2.20 -5.35
N TRP A 78 8.08 2.33 -6.60
CA TRP A 78 7.58 3.32 -7.55
C TRP A 78 6.40 2.72 -8.30
N LEU A 79 5.22 3.32 -8.17
CA LEU A 79 4.06 2.99 -9.00
C LEU A 79 3.99 3.99 -10.14
N PHE A 80 3.91 3.50 -11.37
CA PHE A 80 3.80 4.35 -12.56
C PHE A 80 2.87 3.72 -13.59
N ARG A 81 2.43 4.52 -14.55
CA ARG A 81 1.58 4.07 -15.65
C ARG A 81 2.23 4.32 -17.00
#